data_AF-A0A415F1K9-F1
#
_entry.id   AF-A0A415F1K9-F1
#
_cell.length_a   1.000
_cell.length_b   1.000
_cell.length_c   1.000
_cell.angle_alpha   90.00
_cell.angle_beta   90.00
_cell.angle_gamma   90.00
#
_symmetry.space_group_name_H-M   'P 1'
#
loop_
_entity.id
_entity.type
_entity.pdbx_description
1 polymer ?
#
loop_
_entity_poly.entity_id
_entity_poly.type
_entity_poly.pdbx_seq_one_letter_code
_entity_poly.pdbx_strand_id
1 'polypeptide(L)'
;MVAMAAFTFISCEDVPEPYTLPTQPGAPTTPEVATQGTEASPYTVTDAKTVKTGTGKYIKGYIVGYVPDKALNEAIFGDASSAETAPTNILLAAKADEKEVNNCMPIQLPAGDLRTALNLKDNPGNLKKELIICGNIETYFGATGLKSATYAKINGKEIGKKPGDTTPGTDLKGEAKGDGSEANPFNSVAAQKYTAALEAGKATDKEFYIKGKVQSIKEQFSASYGNGSFYIADDANSTQFYIFRIYYFGGEKWKEGDMTLKEGDEIVVCAKLINYMGNTPETNQGGKLISVNGKTSAGGGEVKPDPTPDTPATGDAMNISSIVSGKTSSEDLPENAYGSQVAATESTWYSWKFDNIAYSGARICKANGDFTGTLQLQGNASDTAKQGFLFNSTAFSKDIKSITIVVKGLRKYDTPTVFGVYHGSSAHPTTDAIKGSYTKETGSTLNSFTFTYDFSSVSSKYFTIWNNAVGALYIEKIIITLK
;
A
#
# COMPACT_ATOMS: atom_id res chain seq x y z
N MET A 1 -30.28 52.17 -50.50
CA MET A 1 -31.49 51.91 -49.68
C MET A 1 -32.07 50.57 -50.12
N VAL A 2 -31.69 49.47 -49.45
CA VAL A 2 -32.44 48.21 -49.44
C VAL A 2 -32.18 47.57 -48.08
N ALA A 3 -33.26 47.32 -47.34
CA ALA A 3 -33.27 46.83 -45.97
C ALA A 3 -33.04 45.31 -45.91
N MET A 4 -32.28 44.86 -44.90
CA MET A 4 -32.19 43.46 -44.50
C MET A 4 -33.12 43.25 -43.30
N ALA A 5 -34.23 42.55 -43.52
CA ALA A 5 -35.13 42.08 -42.48
C ALA A 5 -34.66 40.72 -41.97
N ALA A 6 -34.35 40.63 -40.68
CA ALA A 6 -34.06 39.37 -40.01
C ALA A 6 -35.38 38.67 -39.64
N PHE A 7 -35.59 37.46 -40.17
CA PHE A 7 -36.69 36.59 -39.79
C PHE A 7 -36.29 35.74 -38.59
N THR A 8 -37.05 35.85 -37.50
CA THR A 8 -37.00 34.95 -36.34
C THR A 8 -37.88 33.74 -36.60
N PHE A 9 -37.33 32.52 -36.51
CA PHE A 9 -38.13 31.29 -36.47
C PHE A 9 -38.42 30.92 -35.02
N ILE A 10 -39.72 30.89 -34.68
CA ILE A 10 -40.27 30.22 -33.51
C ILE A 10 -40.48 28.76 -33.92
N SER A 11 -39.78 27.81 -33.29
CA SER A 11 -40.16 26.39 -33.35
C SER A 11 -40.70 25.95 -31.99
N CYS A 12 -42.00 25.73 -31.95
CA CYS A 12 -42.67 24.95 -30.92
C CYS A 12 -42.89 23.57 -31.54
N GLU A 13 -42.10 22.58 -31.15
CA GLU A 13 -42.48 21.17 -31.30
C GLU A 13 -42.42 20.52 -29.92
N ASP A 14 -43.63 20.21 -29.47
CA ASP A 14 -44.02 19.51 -28.26
C ASP A 14 -43.61 18.04 -28.40
N VAL A 15 -42.48 17.66 -27.81
CA VAL A 15 -42.02 16.27 -27.72
C VAL A 15 -42.39 15.74 -26.33
N PRO A 16 -43.30 14.77 -26.20
CA PRO A 16 -43.64 14.17 -24.92
C PRO A 16 -42.42 13.51 -24.27
N GLU A 17 -42.17 13.84 -23.00
CA GLU A 17 -41.13 13.21 -22.18
C GLU A 17 -41.35 11.68 -22.14
N PRO A 18 -40.31 10.85 -22.40
CA PRO A 18 -40.44 9.42 -22.21
C PRO A 18 -40.61 9.09 -20.72
N TYR A 19 -41.71 8.40 -20.43
CA TYR A 19 -42.12 7.78 -19.17
C TYR A 19 -41.01 7.62 -18.10
N THR A 20 -41.28 8.23 -16.94
CA THR A 20 -40.48 8.17 -15.71
C THR A 20 -40.34 6.75 -15.18
N LEU A 21 -39.13 6.20 -15.21
CA LEU A 21 -38.73 5.12 -14.31
C LEU A 21 -38.72 5.64 -12.85
N PRO A 22 -39.07 4.82 -11.85
CA PRO A 22 -39.15 5.28 -10.47
C PRO A 22 -37.78 5.79 -10.02
N THR A 23 -37.71 7.08 -9.69
CA THR A 23 -36.53 7.74 -9.13
C THR A 23 -36.11 7.02 -7.85
N GLN A 24 -34.93 6.40 -7.92
CA GLN A 24 -34.12 6.08 -6.76
C GLN A 24 -34.03 7.33 -5.86
N PRO A 25 -34.18 7.23 -4.53
CA PRO A 25 -34.06 8.39 -3.66
C PRO A 25 -32.71 9.08 -3.90
N GLY A 26 -32.76 10.36 -4.26
CA GLY A 26 -31.57 11.18 -4.44
C GLY A 26 -30.74 11.22 -3.16
N ALA A 27 -29.43 11.35 -3.31
CA ALA A 27 -28.52 11.61 -2.18
C ALA A 27 -29.04 12.79 -1.35
N PRO A 28 -28.86 12.79 -0.01
CA PRO A 28 -29.34 13.88 0.83
C PRO A 28 -28.72 15.19 0.34
N THR A 29 -29.54 16.11 -0.14
CA THR A 29 -29.09 17.46 -0.50
C THR A 29 -28.73 18.20 0.77
N THR A 30 -27.48 18.65 0.89
CA THR A 30 -27.04 19.56 1.94
C THR A 30 -27.91 20.81 1.91
N PRO A 31 -28.49 21.26 3.04
CA PRO A 31 -29.28 22.50 3.08
C PRO A 31 -28.44 23.69 2.62
N GLU A 32 -29.01 24.54 1.78
CA GLU A 32 -28.33 25.73 1.25
C GLU A 32 -28.14 26.77 2.37
N VAL A 33 -26.89 27.11 2.66
CA VAL A 33 -26.47 28.11 3.65
C VAL A 33 -25.69 29.22 2.96
N ALA A 34 -25.71 30.44 3.52
CA ALA A 34 -25.15 31.64 2.87
C ALA A 34 -23.60 31.64 2.79
N THR A 35 -22.94 30.83 3.60
CA THR A 35 -21.48 30.68 3.66
C THR A 35 -21.08 29.30 3.12
N GLN A 36 -19.81 29.10 2.74
CA GLN A 36 -19.38 27.88 2.04
C GLN A 36 -18.53 26.91 2.90
N GLY A 37 -18.19 27.32 4.12
CA GLY A 37 -17.31 26.55 5.01
C GLY A 37 -15.86 26.48 4.54
N THR A 38 -15.41 27.46 3.76
CA THR A 38 -14.02 27.64 3.30
C THR A 38 -13.30 28.68 4.16
N GLU A 39 -11.97 28.79 4.09
CA GLU A 39 -11.25 29.84 4.86
C GLU A 39 -11.72 31.25 4.48
N ALA A 40 -11.97 31.48 3.18
CA ALA A 40 -12.45 32.76 2.66
C ALA A 40 -13.94 33.02 2.97
N SER A 41 -14.73 31.96 3.19
CA SER A 41 -16.15 32.04 3.52
C SER A 41 -16.50 30.98 4.58
N PRO A 42 -16.06 31.18 5.84
CA PRO A 42 -16.25 30.19 6.89
C PRO A 42 -17.73 30.11 7.27
N TYR A 43 -18.19 28.92 7.62
CA TYR A 43 -19.52 28.73 8.18
C TYR A 43 -19.62 29.51 9.50
N THR A 44 -20.76 30.17 9.73
CA THR A 44 -21.10 30.61 11.09
C THR A 44 -21.46 29.38 11.94
N VAL A 45 -21.53 29.55 13.26
CA VAL A 45 -22.07 28.50 14.17
C VAL A 45 -23.47 28.07 13.75
N THR A 46 -24.30 28.99 13.25
CA THR A 46 -25.65 28.70 12.74
C THR A 46 -25.59 27.86 11.46
N ASP A 47 -24.75 28.25 10.50
CA ASP A 47 -24.59 27.51 9.26
C ASP A 47 -24.12 26.07 9.52
N ALA A 48 -23.15 25.91 10.44
CA ALA A 48 -22.62 24.61 10.84
C ALA A 48 -23.71 23.68 11.42
N LYS A 49 -24.62 24.24 12.24
CA LYS A 49 -25.77 23.52 12.79
C LYS A 49 -26.82 23.16 11.76
N THR A 50 -26.96 23.97 10.72
CA THR A 50 -27.85 23.71 9.59
C THR A 50 -27.32 22.59 8.71
N VAL A 51 -26.03 22.61 8.36
CA VAL A 51 -25.41 21.56 7.52
C VAL A 51 -25.21 20.24 8.27
N LYS A 52 -25.07 20.29 9.60
CA LYS A 52 -24.92 19.17 10.57
C LYS A 52 -23.69 18.29 10.41
N THR A 53 -23.16 18.14 9.20
CA THR A 53 -21.96 17.36 8.88
C THR A 53 -21.10 18.09 7.86
N GLY A 54 -19.81 17.75 7.81
CA GLY A 54 -18.89 18.33 6.83
C GLY A 54 -17.44 18.13 7.22
N THR A 55 -16.59 17.82 6.24
CA THR A 55 -15.17 17.53 6.46
C THR A 55 -14.30 18.73 6.09
N GLY A 56 -13.28 19.01 6.90
CA GLY A 56 -12.31 20.09 6.64
C GLY A 56 -12.99 21.45 6.48
N LYS A 57 -14.06 21.70 7.24
CA LYS A 57 -14.86 22.93 7.15
C LYS A 57 -14.36 23.96 8.14
N TYR A 58 -14.27 25.19 7.67
CA TYR A 58 -13.91 26.34 8.48
C TYR A 58 -15.17 26.89 9.15
N ILE A 59 -15.13 27.02 10.47
CA ILE A 59 -16.18 27.60 11.29
C ILE A 59 -15.65 28.90 11.90
N LYS A 60 -16.48 29.93 11.89
CA LYS A 60 -16.22 31.21 12.55
C LYS A 60 -17.21 31.43 13.70
N GLY A 61 -16.69 31.82 14.85
CA GLY A 61 -17.49 32.16 16.02
C GLY A 61 -16.65 32.76 17.14
N TYR A 62 -17.29 33.13 18.24
CA TYR A 62 -16.64 33.65 19.45
C TYR A 62 -16.46 32.55 20.48
N ILE A 63 -15.29 32.51 21.14
CA ILE A 63 -15.03 31.58 22.24
C ILE A 63 -15.79 32.03 23.49
N VAL A 64 -16.73 31.24 23.98
CA VAL A 64 -17.62 31.64 25.09
C VAL A 64 -17.50 30.78 26.35
N GLY A 65 -16.81 29.64 26.28
CA GLY A 65 -16.68 28.72 27.40
C GLY A 65 -16.07 27.38 27.02
N TYR A 66 -16.31 26.38 27.85
CA TYR A 66 -15.88 24.99 27.66
C TYR A 66 -16.84 24.03 28.36
N VAL A 67 -16.73 22.74 28.07
CA VAL A 67 -17.43 21.65 28.75
C VAL A 67 -16.44 20.91 29.65
N PRO A 68 -16.69 20.79 30.98
CA PRO A 68 -15.73 20.24 31.92
C PRO A 68 -15.55 18.72 31.80
N ASP A 69 -16.62 17.97 31.49
CA ASP A 69 -16.58 16.52 31.31
C ASP A 69 -17.17 16.11 29.96
N LYS A 70 -18.40 15.58 29.93
CA LYS A 70 -18.94 14.88 28.74
C LYS A 70 -20.33 15.30 28.32
N ALA A 71 -21.04 16.08 29.14
CA ALA A 71 -22.41 16.49 28.84
C ALA A 71 -22.43 17.98 28.49
N LEU A 72 -22.98 18.32 27.32
CA LEU A 72 -22.99 19.69 26.83
C LEU A 72 -23.69 20.64 27.81
N ASN A 73 -24.74 20.18 28.51
CA ASN A 73 -25.48 20.94 29.52
C ASN A 73 -24.65 21.28 30.79
N GLU A 74 -23.44 20.73 30.93
CA GLU A 74 -22.47 21.10 31.98
C GLU A 74 -21.56 22.25 31.54
N ALA A 75 -21.83 22.88 30.39
CA ALA A 75 -21.06 24.00 29.86
C ALA A 75 -20.82 25.09 30.91
N ILE A 76 -19.56 25.50 31.03
CA ILE A 76 -19.14 26.64 31.85
C ILE A 76 -18.83 27.78 30.89
N PHE A 77 -19.59 28.88 31.04
CA PHE A 77 -19.42 30.08 30.22
C PHE A 77 -18.51 31.10 30.90
N GLY A 78 -17.24 31.08 30.55
CA GLY A 78 -16.21 31.91 31.13
C GLY A 78 -14.82 31.39 30.78
N ASP A 79 -13.79 31.93 31.40
CA ASP A 79 -12.48 31.29 31.37
C ASP A 79 -12.51 29.95 32.13
N ALA A 80 -11.42 29.18 32.05
CA ALA A 80 -11.31 27.90 32.74
C ALA A 80 -10.33 27.98 33.93
N SER A 81 -10.28 29.13 34.61
CA SER A 81 -9.45 29.29 35.82
C SER A 81 -9.81 28.28 36.92
N SER A 82 -11.08 27.92 37.03
CA SER A 82 -11.63 26.94 37.99
C SER A 82 -11.44 25.47 37.57
N ALA A 83 -11.06 25.19 36.32
CA ALA A 83 -10.85 23.83 35.86
C ALA A 83 -9.60 23.23 36.51
N GLU A 84 -9.63 21.96 36.92
CA GLU A 84 -8.46 21.28 37.50
C GLU A 84 -7.32 21.15 36.47
N THR A 85 -7.68 20.82 35.23
CA THR A 85 -6.75 20.68 34.11
C THR A 85 -7.21 21.51 32.91
N ALA A 86 -6.28 21.76 31.98
CA ALA A 86 -6.58 22.49 30.75
C ALA A 86 -7.69 21.77 29.97
N PRO A 87 -8.83 22.43 29.68
CA PRO A 87 -9.92 21.81 28.94
C PRO A 87 -9.46 21.31 27.57
N THR A 88 -9.97 20.15 27.19
CA THR A 88 -9.70 19.54 25.87
C THR A 88 -10.68 20.00 24.80
N ASN A 89 -11.49 21.02 25.10
CA ASN A 89 -12.51 21.57 24.22
C ASN A 89 -12.77 23.05 24.55
N ILE A 90 -13.43 23.74 23.62
CA ILE A 90 -14.00 25.09 23.78
C ILE A 90 -15.40 25.13 23.17
N LEU A 91 -16.18 26.15 23.53
CA LEU A 91 -17.49 26.44 22.96
C LEU A 91 -17.39 27.67 22.05
N LEU A 92 -17.89 27.55 20.82
CA LEU A 92 -18.08 28.67 19.91
C LEU A 92 -19.54 29.08 19.82
N ALA A 93 -19.79 30.37 19.77
CA ALA A 93 -21.11 30.95 19.55
C ALA A 93 -21.10 32.07 18.52
N ALA A 94 -22.28 32.46 18.03
CA ALA A 94 -22.41 33.60 17.11
C ALA A 94 -22.15 34.96 17.79
N LYS A 95 -22.27 35.03 19.13
CA LYS A 95 -22.08 36.25 19.94
C LYS A 95 -21.06 35.99 21.05
N ALA A 96 -20.26 37.01 21.38
CA ALA A 96 -19.19 36.92 22.36
C ALA A 96 -19.66 36.76 23.81
N ASP A 97 -20.90 37.11 24.10
CA ASP A 97 -21.55 37.05 25.41
C ASP A 97 -22.64 35.97 25.51
N GLU A 98 -22.71 35.05 24.53
CA GLU A 98 -23.68 33.95 24.52
C GLU A 98 -23.56 33.08 25.79
N LYS A 99 -24.70 32.78 26.39
CA LYS A 99 -24.85 31.93 27.60
C LYS A 99 -25.86 30.79 27.38
N GLU A 100 -26.53 30.75 26.24
CA GLU A 100 -27.45 29.68 25.88
C GLU A 100 -26.70 28.54 25.20
N VAL A 101 -26.63 27.40 25.90
CA VAL A 101 -25.82 26.26 25.46
C VAL A 101 -26.25 25.69 24.11
N ASN A 102 -27.55 25.72 23.81
CA ASN A 102 -28.10 25.26 22.55
C ASN A 102 -27.74 26.18 21.37
N ASN A 103 -27.26 27.40 21.63
CA ASN A 103 -26.72 28.30 20.61
C ASN A 103 -25.22 28.08 20.37
N CYS A 104 -24.55 27.31 21.23
CA CYS A 104 -23.12 27.04 21.14
C CYS A 104 -22.80 25.77 20.34
N MET A 105 -21.59 25.70 19.80
CA MET A 105 -21.03 24.54 19.12
C MET A 105 -19.78 24.09 19.88
N PRO A 106 -19.76 22.86 20.43
CA PRO A 106 -18.58 22.33 21.10
C PRO A 106 -17.50 21.97 20.07
N ILE A 107 -16.27 22.37 20.38
CA ILE A 107 -15.09 22.22 19.52
C ILE A 107 -14.04 21.43 20.28
N GLN A 108 -13.63 20.28 19.74
CA GLN A 108 -12.53 19.50 20.29
C GLN A 108 -11.20 20.20 20.02
N LEU A 109 -10.33 20.20 21.03
CA LEU A 109 -8.92 20.59 20.92
C LEU A 109 -8.05 19.35 21.04
N PRO A 110 -7.57 18.77 19.92
CA PRO A 110 -6.60 17.66 19.96
C PRO A 110 -5.32 18.05 20.72
N ALA A 111 -4.63 17.07 21.28
CA ALA A 111 -3.35 17.32 21.94
C ALA A 111 -2.33 17.91 20.93
N GLY A 112 -1.58 18.93 21.35
CA GLY A 112 -0.64 19.67 20.50
C GLY A 112 -0.93 21.16 20.44
N ASP A 113 -0.46 21.81 19.38
CA ASP A 113 -0.41 23.28 19.25
C ASP A 113 -1.77 23.97 19.43
N LEU A 114 -2.83 23.38 18.88
CA LEU A 114 -4.18 23.94 19.02
C LEU A 114 -4.64 23.97 20.48
N ARG A 115 -4.50 22.86 21.22
CA ARG A 115 -4.88 22.82 22.65
C ARG A 115 -3.99 23.74 23.48
N THR A 116 -2.68 23.72 23.24
CA THR A 116 -1.74 24.59 23.95
C THR A 116 -2.08 26.07 23.78
N ALA A 117 -2.46 26.49 22.57
CA ALA A 117 -2.72 27.89 22.26
C ALA A 117 -4.15 28.37 22.54
N LEU A 118 -5.15 27.46 22.54
CA LEU A 118 -6.56 27.85 22.61
C LEU A 118 -7.26 27.52 23.92
N ASN A 119 -6.74 26.60 24.74
CA ASN A 119 -7.43 26.22 25.97
C ASN A 119 -7.60 27.42 26.92
N LEU A 120 -8.76 27.52 27.56
CA LEU A 120 -9.15 28.69 28.37
C LEU A 120 -8.54 28.72 29.77
N LYS A 121 -7.81 27.67 30.20
CA LYS A 121 -7.14 27.64 31.51
C LYS A 121 -5.80 28.35 31.42
N ASP A 122 -5.01 27.95 30.43
CA ASP A 122 -3.67 28.50 30.20
C ASP A 122 -3.74 29.80 29.38
N ASN A 123 -4.80 29.99 28.58
CA ASN A 123 -5.01 31.17 27.74
C ASN A 123 -6.36 31.85 28.04
N PRO A 124 -6.62 32.32 29.28
CA PRO A 124 -7.91 32.91 29.66
C PRO A 124 -8.26 34.15 28.81
N GLY A 125 -7.25 34.87 28.33
CA GLY A 125 -7.42 36.00 27.42
C GLY A 125 -8.00 35.65 26.04
N ASN A 126 -8.21 34.37 25.72
CA ASN A 126 -8.90 33.97 24.49
C ASN A 126 -10.43 34.03 24.59
N LEU A 127 -10.97 34.12 25.81
CA LEU A 127 -12.40 34.28 26.02
C LEU A 127 -12.91 35.52 25.26
N LYS A 128 -14.08 35.40 24.64
CA LYS A 128 -14.76 36.42 23.83
C LYS A 128 -14.05 36.81 22.53
N LYS A 129 -12.93 36.18 22.17
CA LYS A 129 -12.28 36.45 20.87
C LYS A 129 -12.96 35.69 19.74
N GLU A 130 -12.98 36.31 18.57
CA GLU A 130 -13.39 35.64 17.33
C GLU A 130 -12.31 34.63 16.92
N LEU A 131 -12.73 33.42 16.60
CA LEU A 131 -11.93 32.30 16.17
C LEU A 131 -12.45 31.82 14.82
N ILE A 132 -11.55 31.64 13.86
CA ILE A 132 -11.78 30.76 12.72
C ILE A 132 -11.08 29.45 13.03
N ILE A 133 -11.78 28.32 12.97
CA ILE A 133 -11.20 27.00 13.22
C ILE A 133 -11.65 26.02 12.14
N CYS A 134 -10.75 25.11 11.76
CA CYS A 134 -11.03 24.11 10.75
C CYS A 134 -10.95 22.68 11.31
N GLY A 135 -11.93 21.86 10.96
CA GLY A 135 -12.04 20.46 11.36
C GLY A 135 -13.26 19.80 10.73
N ASN A 136 -13.77 18.74 11.36
CA ASN A 136 -14.95 18.02 10.90
C ASN A 136 -16.17 18.37 11.72
N ILE A 137 -17.24 18.77 11.04
CA ILE A 137 -18.56 18.94 11.63
C ILE A 137 -19.14 17.54 11.82
N GLU A 138 -19.33 17.15 13.08
CA GLU A 138 -19.87 15.86 13.48
C GLU A 138 -20.52 15.98 14.87
N THR A 139 -21.14 14.90 15.37
CA THR A 139 -21.72 14.91 16.71
C THR A 139 -20.62 14.94 17.78
N TYR A 140 -20.69 15.93 18.67
CA TYR A 140 -19.82 16.04 19.84
C TYR A 140 -20.62 16.53 21.05
N PHE A 141 -20.48 15.82 22.18
CA PHE A 141 -21.32 15.99 23.38
C PHE A 141 -22.84 15.95 23.11
N GLY A 142 -23.25 15.13 22.13
CA GLY A 142 -24.67 14.95 21.77
C GLY A 142 -25.27 16.06 20.91
N ALA A 143 -24.50 17.07 20.50
CA ALA A 143 -24.93 18.13 19.60
C ALA A 143 -24.02 18.23 18.36
N THR A 144 -24.40 19.04 17.37
CA THR A 144 -23.51 19.39 16.27
C THR A 144 -22.30 20.15 16.81
N GLY A 145 -21.12 19.57 16.65
CA GLY A 145 -19.84 20.10 17.10
C GLY A 145 -18.76 19.98 16.04
N LEU A 146 -17.52 20.32 16.40
CA LEU A 146 -16.35 20.17 15.55
C LEU A 146 -15.34 19.24 16.24
N LYS A 147 -14.86 18.24 15.53
CA LYS A 147 -13.78 17.35 15.97
C LYS A 147 -12.65 17.32 14.96
N SER A 148 -11.52 16.71 15.34
CA SER A 148 -10.34 16.59 14.48
C SER A 148 -9.87 17.95 13.96
N ALA A 149 -9.88 18.97 14.83
CA ALA A 149 -9.44 20.31 14.47
C ALA A 149 -7.95 20.30 14.08
N THR A 150 -7.61 20.93 12.95
CA THR A 150 -6.25 20.93 12.38
C THR A 150 -5.63 22.32 12.30
N TYR A 151 -6.47 23.34 12.14
CA TYR A 151 -6.05 24.74 11.99
C TYR A 151 -6.96 25.68 12.75
N ALA A 152 -6.39 26.77 13.25
CA ALA A 152 -7.14 27.89 13.76
C ALA A 152 -6.46 29.22 13.46
N LYS A 153 -7.27 30.28 13.41
CA LYS A 153 -6.83 31.67 13.32
C LYS A 153 -7.54 32.50 14.38
N ILE A 154 -6.77 33.12 15.26
CA ILE A 154 -7.26 33.97 16.35
C ILE A 154 -6.40 35.23 16.41
N ASN A 155 -7.02 36.41 16.45
CA ASN A 155 -6.31 37.70 16.41
C ASN A 155 -5.27 37.82 15.28
N GLY A 156 -5.56 37.26 14.10
CA GLY A 156 -4.64 37.23 12.97
C GLY A 156 -3.49 36.23 13.10
N LYS A 157 -3.28 35.59 14.25
CA LYS A 157 -2.30 34.51 14.44
C LYS A 157 -2.88 33.19 13.99
N GLU A 158 -2.16 32.53 13.08
CA GLU A 158 -2.45 31.18 12.60
C GLU A 158 -1.79 30.14 13.52
N ILE A 159 -2.51 29.04 13.78
CA ILE A 159 -2.12 27.95 14.67
C ILE A 159 -2.46 26.63 13.98
N GLY A 160 -1.55 25.66 14.06
CA GLY A 160 -1.74 24.37 13.40
C GLY A 160 -1.55 24.46 11.89
N LYS A 161 -2.15 23.51 11.17
CA LYS A 161 -1.93 23.29 9.73
C LYS A 161 -3.27 23.37 9.02
N LYS A 162 -3.42 24.30 8.06
CA LYS A 162 -4.64 24.39 7.24
C LYS A 162 -4.91 23.02 6.60
N PRO A 163 -6.18 22.63 6.43
CA PRO A 163 -6.51 21.58 5.47
C PRO A 163 -5.88 21.94 4.11
N GLY A 164 -4.96 21.11 3.64
CA GLY A 164 -4.11 21.37 2.47
C GLY A 164 -2.72 21.97 2.74
N ASP A 165 -2.43 22.55 3.93
CA ASP A 165 -1.10 23.06 4.35
C ASP A 165 -0.25 22.03 5.09
N THR A 166 -0.79 20.84 5.38
CA THR A 166 0.01 19.67 5.04
C THR A 166 -0.27 19.41 3.60
N THR A 167 0.73 19.48 2.75
CA THR A 167 0.81 18.41 1.76
C THR A 167 1.39 17.24 2.55
N PRO A 168 0.60 16.26 3.05
CA PRO A 168 1.21 14.95 3.22
C PRO A 168 1.85 14.64 1.87
N GLY A 169 3.14 14.33 1.82
CA GLY A 169 3.85 14.22 0.53
C GLY A 169 4.93 15.26 0.22
N THR A 170 5.00 16.42 0.89
CA THR A 170 6.07 17.41 0.61
C THR A 170 7.31 17.25 1.50
N ASP A 171 7.13 16.86 2.77
CA ASP A 171 8.22 16.57 3.71
C ASP A 171 8.35 15.06 3.96
N LEU A 172 8.36 14.26 2.89
CA LEU A 172 8.56 12.83 3.03
C LEU A 172 10.05 12.51 3.26
N LYS A 173 10.31 11.64 4.23
CA LYS A 173 11.61 11.01 4.41
C LYS A 173 11.65 9.74 3.57
N GLY A 174 12.76 9.54 2.86
CA GLY A 174 12.94 8.42 1.94
C GLY A 174 12.57 8.78 0.50
N GLU A 175 12.93 7.88 -0.42
CA GLU A 175 12.71 8.06 -1.86
C GLU A 175 11.41 7.38 -2.29
N ALA A 176 10.57 8.07 -3.06
CA ALA A 176 9.36 7.49 -3.63
C ALA A 176 9.71 6.53 -4.78
N LYS A 177 9.25 5.27 -4.69
CA LYS A 177 9.51 4.21 -5.67
C LYS A 177 8.21 3.48 -6.04
N GLY A 178 8.16 2.95 -7.25
CA GLY A 178 7.01 2.20 -7.75
C GLY A 178 5.96 3.04 -8.46
N ASP A 179 5.18 2.40 -9.31
CA ASP A 179 4.03 2.98 -10.02
C ASP A 179 2.68 2.44 -9.49
N GLY A 180 2.72 1.55 -8.50
CA GLY A 180 1.55 1.00 -7.84
C GLY A 180 0.89 -0.15 -8.59
N SER A 181 1.51 -0.63 -9.68
CA SER A 181 1.14 -1.90 -10.33
C SER A 181 1.63 -3.09 -9.53
N GLU A 182 1.12 -4.29 -9.85
CA GLU A 182 1.58 -5.53 -9.23
C GLU A 182 3.08 -5.80 -9.46
N ALA A 183 3.57 -5.49 -10.67
CA ALA A 183 4.97 -5.67 -11.04
C ALA A 183 5.90 -4.65 -10.35
N ASN A 184 5.37 -3.47 -10.02
CA ASN A 184 6.13 -2.37 -9.44
C ASN A 184 5.31 -1.65 -8.34
N PRO A 185 5.06 -2.31 -7.21
CA PRO A 185 4.23 -1.77 -6.13
C PRO A 185 4.79 -0.43 -5.64
N PHE A 186 3.91 0.47 -5.21
CA PHE A 186 4.34 1.65 -4.49
C PHE A 186 5.09 1.24 -3.22
N ASN A 187 6.24 1.84 -2.95
CA ASN A 187 6.74 1.83 -1.57
C ASN A 187 5.92 2.81 -0.70
N SER A 188 6.11 2.76 0.62
CA SER A 188 5.40 3.63 1.58
C SER A 188 5.43 5.13 1.21
N VAL A 189 6.58 5.63 0.76
CA VAL A 189 6.80 7.04 0.38
C VAL A 189 6.02 7.40 -0.88
N ALA A 190 6.03 6.55 -1.91
CA ALA A 190 5.23 6.77 -3.11
C ALA A 190 3.73 6.70 -2.82
N ALA A 191 3.29 5.74 -1.99
CA ALA A 191 1.90 5.61 -1.58
C ALA A 191 1.43 6.85 -0.81
N GLN A 192 2.24 7.37 0.12
CA GLN A 192 1.99 8.63 0.81
C GLN A 192 1.81 9.78 -0.18
N LYS A 193 2.80 10.01 -1.05
CA LYS A 193 2.82 11.11 -2.01
C LYS A 193 1.61 11.07 -2.96
N TYR A 194 1.32 9.90 -3.52
CA TYR A 194 0.21 9.70 -4.43
C TYR A 194 -1.13 9.93 -3.73
N THR A 195 -1.32 9.28 -2.58
CA THR A 195 -2.61 9.29 -1.88
C THR A 195 -2.94 10.67 -1.34
N ALA A 196 -1.95 11.42 -0.88
CA ALA A 196 -2.18 12.75 -0.36
C ALA A 196 -2.61 13.80 -1.40
N ALA A 197 -2.30 13.56 -2.68
CA ALA A 197 -2.76 14.40 -3.78
C ALA A 197 -4.23 14.12 -4.19
N LEU A 198 -4.86 13.10 -3.60
CA LEU A 198 -6.26 12.77 -3.89
C LEU A 198 -7.22 13.78 -3.26
N GLU A 199 -8.39 13.91 -3.91
CA GLU A 199 -9.54 14.63 -3.37
C GLU A 199 -9.93 14.06 -1.99
N ALA A 200 -10.17 14.95 -1.03
CA ALA A 200 -10.47 14.58 0.35
C ALA A 200 -11.69 13.64 0.44
N GLY A 201 -11.52 12.49 1.10
CA GLY A 201 -12.59 11.52 1.35
C GLY A 201 -13.04 10.71 0.13
N LYS A 202 -12.38 10.87 -1.03
CA LYS A 202 -12.72 10.11 -2.24
C LYS A 202 -11.71 9.00 -2.47
N ALA A 203 -12.18 7.76 -2.46
CA ALA A 203 -11.35 6.61 -2.79
C ALA A 203 -11.05 6.56 -4.30
N THR A 204 -9.91 5.98 -4.67
CA THR A 204 -9.56 5.72 -6.06
C THR A 204 -10.50 4.70 -6.71
N ASP A 205 -10.74 4.83 -8.02
CA ASP A 205 -11.58 3.87 -8.76
C ASP A 205 -10.88 2.51 -8.96
N LYS A 206 -9.54 2.53 -9.06
CA LYS A 206 -8.69 1.35 -9.20
C LYS A 206 -7.94 1.01 -7.91
N GLU A 207 -7.53 -0.26 -7.81
CA GLU A 207 -6.64 -0.75 -6.76
C GLU A 207 -5.18 -0.46 -7.11
N PHE A 208 -4.34 -0.38 -6.08
CA PHE A 208 -2.90 -0.23 -6.17
C PHE A 208 -2.23 -1.27 -5.29
N TYR A 209 -1.05 -1.71 -5.71
CA TYR A 209 -0.17 -2.56 -4.91
C TYR A 209 0.78 -1.67 -4.11
N ILE A 210 0.87 -1.93 -2.80
CA ILE A 210 1.71 -1.19 -1.88
C ILE A 210 2.60 -2.17 -1.12
N LYS A 211 3.90 -1.91 -1.12
CA LYS A 211 4.95 -2.70 -0.47
C LYS A 211 5.61 -1.90 0.66
N GLY A 212 5.90 -2.58 1.76
CA GLY A 212 6.72 -2.00 2.84
C GLY A 212 6.89 -2.97 4.01
N LYS A 213 7.78 -2.60 4.94
CA LYS A 213 8.00 -3.33 6.19
C LYS A 213 7.06 -2.81 7.27
N VAL A 214 6.40 -3.72 7.99
CA VAL A 214 5.53 -3.37 9.13
C VAL A 214 6.36 -2.64 10.18
N GLN A 215 5.90 -1.46 10.58
CA GLN A 215 6.54 -0.62 11.60
C GLN A 215 5.77 -0.64 12.91
N SER A 216 4.45 -0.74 12.86
CA SER A 216 3.62 -0.95 14.04
C SER A 216 2.27 -1.54 13.66
N ILE A 217 1.72 -2.35 14.55
CA ILE A 217 0.41 -2.98 14.38
C ILE A 217 -0.60 -2.20 15.20
N LYS A 218 -1.61 -1.61 14.55
CA LYS A 218 -2.71 -0.91 15.24
C LYS A 218 -3.83 -1.86 15.61
N GLU A 219 -4.19 -2.73 14.68
CA GLU A 219 -5.19 -3.78 14.86
C GLU A 219 -4.62 -5.04 14.20
N GLN A 220 -4.35 -6.06 15.00
CA GLN A 220 -3.92 -7.36 14.48
C GLN A 220 -5.10 -8.05 13.76
N PHE A 221 -4.78 -8.90 12.78
CA PHE A 221 -5.77 -9.82 12.23
C PHE A 221 -6.44 -10.63 13.34
N SER A 222 -7.77 -10.68 13.31
CA SER A 222 -8.57 -11.38 14.32
C SER A 222 -9.85 -11.95 13.72
N ALA A 223 -10.41 -12.98 14.37
CA ALA A 223 -11.60 -13.68 13.89
C ALA A 223 -12.87 -12.79 13.86
N SER A 224 -12.92 -11.72 14.67
CA SER A 224 -14.11 -10.86 14.79
C SER A 224 -14.43 -10.12 13.48
N TYR A 225 -13.41 -9.59 12.81
CA TYR A 225 -13.57 -8.82 11.57
C TYR A 225 -12.86 -9.45 10.37
N GLY A 226 -11.90 -10.34 10.63
CA GLY A 226 -11.10 -11.00 9.59
C GLY A 226 -10.12 -10.08 8.87
N ASN A 227 -9.91 -8.85 9.38
CA ASN A 227 -9.06 -7.82 8.79
C ASN A 227 -8.03 -7.29 9.81
N GLY A 228 -7.04 -6.55 9.31
CA GLY A 228 -5.99 -5.94 10.12
C GLY A 228 -5.63 -4.53 9.64
N SER A 229 -5.03 -3.74 10.55
CA SER A 229 -4.62 -2.36 10.32
C SER A 229 -3.23 -2.10 10.91
N PHE A 230 -2.31 -1.52 10.12
CA PHE A 230 -0.90 -1.39 10.50
C PHE A 230 -0.19 -0.28 9.71
N TYR A 231 0.94 0.20 10.24
CA TYR A 231 1.81 1.15 9.55
C TYR A 231 2.96 0.41 8.88
N ILE A 232 3.31 0.81 7.66
CA ILE A 232 4.47 0.30 6.93
C ILE A 232 5.46 1.43 6.57
N ALA A 233 6.73 1.11 6.37
CA ALA A 233 7.73 2.01 5.81
C ALA A 233 8.68 1.27 4.84
N ASP A 234 9.40 2.00 3.98
CA ASP A 234 10.44 1.42 3.10
C ASP A 234 11.64 0.94 3.95
N ASP A 235 12.02 1.76 4.94
CA ASP A 235 12.99 1.48 5.97
C ASP A 235 12.63 2.21 7.27
N ALA A 236 13.44 2.04 8.33
CA ALA A 236 13.20 2.62 9.65
C ALA A 236 13.19 4.16 9.69
N ASN A 237 13.70 4.84 8.65
CA ASN A 237 13.80 6.30 8.59
C ASN A 237 12.79 6.92 7.61
N SER A 238 12.18 6.10 6.75
CA SER A 238 11.25 6.51 5.73
C SER A 238 9.89 6.89 6.32
N THR A 239 9.15 7.76 5.62
CA THR A 239 7.79 8.12 6.03
C THR A 239 6.89 6.90 5.99
N GLN A 240 6.15 6.69 7.09
CA GLN A 240 5.23 5.57 7.20
C GLN A 240 3.95 5.80 6.38
N PHE A 241 3.38 4.73 5.84
CA PHE A 241 2.07 4.72 5.19
C PHE A 241 1.11 3.84 5.99
N TYR A 242 -0.13 4.28 6.16
CA TYR A 242 -1.12 3.54 6.94
C TYR A 242 -1.93 2.61 6.05
N ILE A 243 -1.91 1.32 6.41
CA ILE A 243 -2.74 0.29 5.82
C ILE A 243 -3.93 0.07 6.74
N PHE A 244 -5.11 0.45 6.27
CA PHE A 244 -6.35 0.45 7.03
C PHE A 244 -7.26 -0.69 6.59
N ARG A 245 -7.60 -1.57 7.53
CA ARG A 245 -8.62 -2.62 7.43
C ARG A 245 -8.58 -3.42 6.13
N ILE A 246 -7.44 -4.05 5.86
CA ILE A 246 -7.32 -5.00 4.77
C ILE A 246 -7.68 -6.42 5.23
N TYR A 247 -8.32 -7.19 4.35
CA TYR A 247 -8.54 -8.61 4.50
C TYR A 247 -7.25 -9.41 4.28
N TYR A 248 -7.29 -10.67 4.67
CA TYR A 248 -6.15 -11.58 4.61
C TYR A 248 -5.87 -12.04 3.18
N PHE A 249 -5.05 -13.09 3.00
CA PHE A 249 -4.66 -13.58 1.68
C PHE A 249 -5.87 -13.86 0.78
N GLY A 250 -5.79 -13.41 -0.47
CA GLY A 250 -6.88 -13.57 -1.45
C GLY A 250 -8.12 -12.71 -1.19
N GLY A 251 -8.10 -11.83 -0.19
CA GLY A 251 -9.27 -11.05 0.22
C GLY A 251 -10.20 -11.80 1.19
N GLU A 252 -9.77 -12.97 1.67
CA GLU A 252 -10.52 -13.76 2.64
C GLU A 252 -10.43 -13.17 4.05
N LYS A 253 -11.40 -13.49 4.89
CA LYS A 253 -11.30 -13.20 6.33
C LYS A 253 -10.23 -14.08 6.96
N TRP A 254 -9.39 -13.48 7.78
CA TRP A 254 -8.48 -14.21 8.67
C TRP A 254 -9.26 -15.17 9.58
N LYS A 255 -8.73 -16.37 9.80
CA LYS A 255 -9.31 -17.42 10.64
C LYS A 255 -8.36 -17.80 11.76
N GLU A 256 -8.92 -18.29 12.87
CA GLU A 256 -8.11 -18.78 13.98
C GLU A 256 -7.15 -19.89 13.52
N GLY A 257 -5.85 -19.72 13.83
CA GLY A 257 -4.77 -20.57 13.34
C GLY A 257 -4.03 -20.02 12.11
N ASP A 258 -4.58 -19.00 11.42
CA ASP A 258 -3.83 -18.27 10.39
C ASP A 258 -2.69 -17.47 11.02
N MET A 259 -1.62 -17.25 10.25
CA MET A 259 -0.49 -16.47 10.74
C MET A 259 -0.88 -15.01 11.01
N THR A 260 -0.18 -14.39 11.96
CA THR A 260 -0.36 -12.99 12.33
C THR A 260 0.90 -12.22 11.97
N LEU A 261 0.75 -10.92 11.65
CA LEU A 261 1.90 -10.09 11.30
C LEU A 261 2.74 -9.76 12.54
N LYS A 262 4.03 -9.54 12.33
CA LYS A 262 4.93 -8.91 13.32
C LYS A 262 5.63 -7.69 12.72
N GLU A 263 6.12 -6.80 13.59
CA GLU A 263 6.99 -5.71 13.16
C GLU A 263 8.22 -6.26 12.41
N GLY A 264 8.61 -5.54 11.36
CA GLY A 264 9.68 -5.94 10.44
C GLY A 264 9.23 -6.86 9.29
N ASP A 265 8.05 -7.48 9.36
CA ASP A 265 7.53 -8.26 8.22
C ASP A 265 7.39 -7.37 6.99
N GLU A 266 7.96 -7.81 5.88
CA GLU A 266 7.78 -7.15 4.59
C GLU A 266 6.50 -7.66 3.95
N ILE A 267 5.60 -6.75 3.61
CA ILE A 267 4.30 -7.12 3.07
C ILE A 267 4.04 -6.42 1.74
N VAL A 268 3.19 -7.04 0.93
CA VAL A 268 2.54 -6.41 -0.22
C VAL A 268 1.04 -6.50 0.02
N VAL A 269 0.34 -5.40 -0.20
CA VAL A 269 -1.13 -5.32 -0.12
C VAL A 269 -1.66 -4.75 -1.42
N CYS A 270 -2.89 -5.10 -1.77
CA CYS A 270 -3.59 -4.53 -2.91
C CYS A 270 -4.90 -3.89 -2.41
N ALA A 271 -5.05 -2.59 -2.59
CA ALA A 271 -6.17 -1.84 -2.07
C ALA A 271 -6.44 -0.58 -2.90
N LYS A 272 -7.67 -0.07 -2.84
CA LYS A 272 -7.96 1.31 -3.22
C LYS A 272 -7.30 2.27 -2.22
N LEU A 273 -6.99 3.49 -2.65
CA LEU A 273 -6.35 4.50 -1.82
C LEU A 273 -7.33 5.64 -1.54
N ILE A 274 -7.22 6.27 -0.37
CA ILE A 274 -8.07 7.40 0.03
C ILE A 274 -7.25 8.41 0.82
N ASN A 275 -7.40 9.69 0.50
CA ASN A 275 -7.00 10.75 1.42
C ASN A 275 -8.13 10.96 2.43
N TYR A 276 -8.16 10.12 3.47
CA TYR A 276 -9.23 10.17 4.44
C TYR A 276 -9.27 11.56 5.09
N MET A 277 -10.42 12.20 4.92
CA MET A 277 -10.69 13.57 5.40
C MET A 277 -9.71 14.65 4.92
N GLY A 278 -8.96 14.40 3.85
CA GLY A 278 -8.05 15.37 3.22
C GLY A 278 -6.71 15.56 3.95
N ASN A 279 -6.46 14.82 5.02
CA ASN A 279 -5.24 14.94 5.83
C ASN A 279 -4.63 13.59 6.24
N THR A 280 -5.27 12.47 5.91
CA THR A 280 -4.84 11.13 6.30
C THR A 280 -4.73 10.25 5.06
N PRO A 281 -3.54 10.19 4.43
CA PRO A 281 -3.32 9.29 3.31
C PRO A 281 -3.20 7.85 3.80
N GLU A 282 -4.10 6.99 3.34
CA GLU A 282 -4.20 5.59 3.74
C GLU A 282 -4.82 4.72 2.64
N THR A 283 -4.84 3.39 2.85
CA THR A 283 -5.69 2.52 2.04
C THR A 283 -7.16 2.70 2.40
N ASN A 284 -8.05 2.63 1.43
CA ASN A 284 -9.47 2.44 1.72
C ASN A 284 -9.71 1.03 2.28
N GLN A 285 -10.72 0.88 3.14
CA GLN A 285 -11.07 -0.42 3.72
C GLN A 285 -11.41 -1.48 2.66
N GLY A 286 -11.16 -2.75 2.98
CA GLY A 286 -11.53 -3.89 2.13
C GLY A 286 -10.47 -4.30 1.09
N GLY A 287 -9.26 -3.75 1.18
CA GLY A 287 -8.10 -4.28 0.44
C GLY A 287 -7.72 -5.69 0.88
N LYS A 288 -6.69 -6.28 0.26
CA LYS A 288 -6.24 -7.65 0.52
C LYS A 288 -4.73 -7.75 0.72
N LEU A 289 -4.32 -8.65 1.61
CA LEU A 289 -2.92 -9.04 1.77
C LEU A 289 -2.50 -9.89 0.58
N ILE A 290 -1.41 -9.52 -0.09
CA ILE A 290 -0.88 -10.22 -1.26
C ILE A 290 0.28 -11.12 -0.85
N SER A 291 1.24 -10.59 -0.08
CA SER A 291 2.37 -11.36 0.40
C SER A 291 2.82 -10.93 1.79
N VAL A 292 3.39 -11.86 2.56
CA VAL A 292 4.18 -11.59 3.78
C VAL A 292 5.52 -12.30 3.64
N ASN A 293 6.62 -11.55 3.64
CA ASN A 293 7.98 -12.01 3.41
C ASN A 293 8.03 -12.97 2.21
N GLY A 294 7.51 -12.52 1.06
CA GLY A 294 7.44 -13.30 -0.19
C GLY A 294 6.39 -14.41 -0.23
N LYS A 295 5.73 -14.77 0.88
CA LYS A 295 4.72 -15.85 0.92
C LYS A 295 3.33 -15.33 0.57
N THR A 296 2.63 -16.03 -0.33
CA THR A 296 1.32 -15.62 -0.89
C THR A 296 0.12 -16.44 -0.38
N SER A 297 0.34 -17.34 0.58
CA SER A 297 -0.74 -18.12 1.20
C SER A 297 -0.39 -18.50 2.64
N ALA A 298 -1.42 -18.80 3.43
CA ALA A 298 -1.31 -19.23 4.82
C ALA A 298 -0.75 -20.66 4.99
N GLY A 299 -0.59 -21.41 3.90
CA GLY A 299 -0.18 -22.82 3.91
C GLY A 299 1.33 -23.02 3.83
N GLY A 300 2.03 -22.77 4.94
CA GLY A 300 3.42 -23.17 5.13
C GLY A 300 3.69 -23.35 6.62
N GLY A 301 3.82 -24.61 7.04
CA GLY A 301 3.76 -25.07 8.43
C GLY A 301 4.59 -24.30 9.46
N GLU A 302 4.14 -24.45 10.70
CA GLU A 302 4.65 -23.87 11.94
C GLU A 302 6.18 -23.78 12.01
N VAL A 303 6.68 -22.59 12.36
CA VAL A 303 7.94 -22.48 13.08
C VAL A 303 7.69 -21.59 14.30
N LYS A 304 7.72 -22.23 15.46
CA LYS A 304 7.66 -21.63 16.79
C LYS A 304 8.80 -20.59 16.98
N PRO A 305 8.56 -19.43 17.62
CA PRO A 305 9.59 -18.43 17.86
C PRO A 305 10.36 -18.76 19.15
N ASP A 306 11.69 -18.60 19.14
CA ASP A 306 12.43 -17.88 20.19
C ASP A 306 13.87 -17.51 19.71
N PRO A 307 14.71 -16.76 20.45
CA PRO A 307 15.29 -15.51 19.99
C PRO A 307 16.82 -15.60 19.85
N THR A 308 17.43 -14.43 19.63
CA THR A 308 18.86 -14.08 19.63
C THR A 308 19.69 -14.32 18.36
N PRO A 309 20.62 -13.38 18.08
CA PRO A 309 21.16 -13.11 16.75
C PRO A 309 22.38 -13.98 16.47
N ASP A 310 22.33 -14.73 15.38
CA ASP A 310 23.43 -14.91 14.41
C ASP A 310 23.10 -16.04 13.41
N THR A 311 22.87 -15.67 12.13
CA THR A 311 23.00 -16.50 10.89
C THR A 311 21.84 -17.45 10.50
N PRO A 312 21.57 -17.74 9.19
CA PRO A 312 21.60 -16.98 7.93
C PRO A 312 20.19 -16.82 7.27
N ALA A 313 20.06 -15.90 6.30
CA ALA A 313 18.84 -15.67 5.55
C ALA A 313 18.43 -16.87 4.67
N THR A 314 17.24 -17.43 4.93
CA THR A 314 16.53 -18.32 4.00
C THR A 314 15.98 -17.45 2.87
N GLY A 315 16.57 -17.54 1.67
CA GLY A 315 16.24 -16.65 0.55
C GLY A 315 14.84 -16.87 -0.02
N ASP A 316 14.24 -15.80 -0.54
CA ASP A 316 12.96 -15.86 -1.24
C ASP A 316 13.06 -16.75 -2.49
N ALA A 317 11.93 -17.31 -2.94
CA ALA A 317 11.91 -18.17 -4.11
C ALA A 317 11.90 -17.34 -5.42
N MET A 318 12.98 -17.43 -6.21
CA MET A 318 13.01 -16.88 -7.55
C MET A 318 12.11 -17.71 -8.47
N ASN A 319 11.20 -17.07 -9.19
CA ASN A 319 10.26 -17.71 -10.13
C ASN A 319 10.13 -16.87 -11.41
N ILE A 320 9.35 -17.32 -12.39
CA ILE A 320 9.23 -16.60 -13.67
C ILE A 320 8.76 -15.15 -13.49
N SER A 321 7.86 -14.89 -12.55
CA SER A 321 7.33 -13.54 -12.31
C SER A 321 8.42 -12.62 -11.77
N SER A 322 9.25 -13.09 -10.84
CA SER A 322 10.36 -12.30 -10.30
C SER A 322 11.52 -12.11 -11.30
N ILE A 323 11.73 -13.07 -12.20
CA ILE A 323 12.70 -12.95 -13.30
C ILE A 323 12.25 -11.90 -14.33
N VAL A 324 10.95 -11.88 -14.65
CA VAL A 324 10.38 -10.89 -15.57
C VAL A 324 10.34 -9.50 -14.93
N SER A 325 9.91 -9.38 -13.68
CA SER A 325 9.88 -8.07 -13.00
C SER A 325 11.27 -7.53 -12.69
N GLY A 326 12.24 -8.40 -12.43
CA GLY A 326 13.63 -8.04 -12.18
C GLY A 326 14.44 -7.67 -13.41
N LYS A 327 13.87 -7.66 -14.62
CA LYS A 327 14.55 -7.44 -15.90
C LYS A 327 15.53 -6.26 -15.85
N THR A 328 16.73 -6.48 -16.37
CA THR A 328 17.76 -5.46 -16.61
C THR A 328 18.29 -5.46 -18.05
N SER A 329 18.04 -6.51 -18.84
CA SER A 329 18.33 -6.51 -20.28
C SER A 329 17.44 -5.54 -21.06
N SER A 330 17.83 -5.17 -22.28
CA SER A 330 16.99 -4.32 -23.15
C SER A 330 15.75 -5.07 -23.65
N GLU A 331 15.92 -6.31 -24.09
CA GLU A 331 14.85 -7.13 -24.67
C GLU A 331 13.99 -7.83 -23.61
N ASP A 332 12.69 -7.94 -23.87
CA ASP A 332 11.75 -8.69 -23.04
C ASP A 332 12.04 -10.20 -23.12
N LEU A 333 11.74 -10.91 -22.04
CA LEU A 333 11.84 -12.36 -22.04
C LEU A 333 10.78 -12.93 -23.00
N PRO A 334 11.18 -13.64 -24.07
CA PRO A 334 10.24 -14.15 -25.06
C PRO A 334 9.36 -15.26 -24.48
N GLU A 335 8.31 -15.65 -25.21
CA GLU A 335 7.38 -16.70 -24.82
C GLU A 335 7.40 -17.85 -25.82
N ASN A 336 7.55 -19.08 -25.31
CA ASN A 336 7.59 -20.33 -26.08
C ASN A 336 8.61 -20.37 -27.25
N ALA A 337 9.57 -19.45 -27.23
CA ALA A 337 10.65 -19.33 -28.19
C ALA A 337 11.81 -18.57 -27.54
N TYR A 338 13.03 -18.79 -28.01
CA TYR A 338 14.24 -18.23 -27.38
C TYR A 338 14.65 -16.85 -27.93
N GLY A 339 13.87 -16.29 -28.86
CA GLY A 339 14.13 -14.99 -29.47
C GLY A 339 15.51 -14.90 -30.14
N SER A 340 16.14 -13.72 -30.02
CA SER A 340 17.47 -13.41 -30.54
C SER A 340 18.63 -13.91 -29.66
N GLN A 341 18.34 -14.59 -28.54
CA GLN A 341 19.36 -15.04 -27.59
C GLN A 341 20.27 -16.07 -28.24
N VAL A 342 21.59 -15.86 -28.14
CA VAL A 342 22.63 -16.79 -28.61
C VAL A 342 23.49 -17.19 -27.41
N ALA A 343 23.60 -18.50 -27.16
CA ALA A 343 24.33 -19.05 -26.02
C ALA A 343 25.78 -18.54 -25.91
N ALA A 344 26.46 -18.37 -27.05
CA ALA A 344 27.85 -17.91 -27.08
C ALA A 344 28.04 -16.38 -27.11
N THR A 345 26.96 -15.58 -27.12
CA THR A 345 27.04 -14.12 -27.30
C THR A 345 26.41 -13.37 -26.13
N GLU A 346 27.25 -12.93 -25.18
CA GLU A 346 26.82 -12.30 -23.93
C GLU A 346 25.87 -11.11 -24.10
N SER A 347 26.09 -10.27 -25.12
CA SER A 347 25.24 -9.10 -25.39
C SER A 347 23.81 -9.44 -25.79
N THR A 348 23.52 -10.71 -26.06
CA THR A 348 22.18 -11.21 -26.40
C THR A 348 21.48 -11.90 -25.23
N TRP A 349 22.15 -12.00 -24.08
CA TRP A 349 21.62 -12.69 -22.91
C TRP A 349 20.53 -11.85 -22.24
N TYR A 350 19.57 -12.56 -21.65
CA TYR A 350 18.58 -11.95 -20.79
C TYR A 350 19.18 -11.79 -19.40
N SER A 351 18.99 -10.62 -18.79
CA SER A 351 19.56 -10.27 -17.49
C SER A 351 18.47 -9.73 -16.57
N TRP A 352 18.60 -10.02 -15.28
CA TRP A 352 17.65 -9.55 -14.26
C TRP A 352 18.34 -9.43 -12.90
N LYS A 353 17.65 -8.80 -11.94
CA LYS A 353 18.00 -8.76 -10.53
C LYS A 353 16.94 -9.44 -9.68
N PHE A 354 17.39 -10.15 -8.66
CA PHE A 354 16.55 -10.76 -7.64
C PHE A 354 17.32 -10.72 -6.32
N ASP A 355 16.70 -10.27 -5.23
CA ASP A 355 17.35 -10.09 -3.92
C ASP A 355 18.71 -9.35 -3.98
N ASN A 356 18.77 -8.27 -4.76
CA ASN A 356 19.98 -7.49 -5.04
C ASN A 356 21.14 -8.24 -5.71
N ILE A 357 20.94 -9.49 -6.13
CA ILE A 357 21.89 -10.26 -6.92
C ILE A 357 21.52 -10.12 -8.39
N ALA A 358 22.52 -9.83 -9.22
CA ALA A 358 22.35 -9.81 -10.67
C ALA A 358 22.50 -11.23 -11.22
N TYR A 359 21.67 -11.55 -12.20
CA TYR A 359 21.63 -12.82 -12.90
C TYR A 359 21.65 -12.59 -14.41
N SER A 360 22.06 -13.61 -15.14
CA SER A 360 21.98 -13.62 -16.60
C SER A 360 21.78 -15.04 -17.12
N GLY A 361 21.24 -15.15 -18.32
CA GLY A 361 20.99 -16.43 -18.96
C GLY A 361 20.73 -16.30 -20.46
N ALA A 362 20.84 -17.42 -21.14
CA ALA A 362 20.65 -17.52 -22.58
C ALA A 362 19.80 -18.74 -22.93
N ARG A 363 19.14 -18.69 -24.08
CA ARG A 363 18.16 -19.70 -24.53
C ARG A 363 17.12 -20.01 -23.44
N ILE A 364 16.60 -18.94 -22.84
CA ILE A 364 15.55 -18.97 -21.83
C ILE A 364 14.30 -18.22 -22.31
N CYS A 365 13.11 -18.70 -21.93
CA CYS A 365 11.84 -18.07 -22.25
C CYS A 365 10.76 -18.37 -21.21
N LYS A 366 9.65 -17.63 -21.27
CA LYS A 366 8.42 -18.00 -20.57
C LYS A 366 7.82 -19.22 -21.26
N ALA A 367 7.48 -20.24 -20.49
CA ALA A 367 6.75 -21.40 -21.01
C ALA A 367 5.27 -21.06 -21.23
N ASN A 368 4.61 -21.80 -22.13
CA ASN A 368 3.17 -21.71 -22.37
C ASN A 368 2.50 -23.09 -22.24
N GLY A 369 1.19 -23.14 -22.52
CA GLY A 369 0.40 -24.38 -22.46
C GLY A 369 0.38 -24.97 -21.05
N ASP A 370 0.56 -26.28 -20.93
CA ASP A 370 0.56 -26.99 -19.64
C ASP A 370 1.63 -26.46 -18.66
N PHE A 371 2.70 -25.84 -19.17
CA PHE A 371 3.83 -25.34 -18.39
C PHE A 371 3.78 -23.83 -18.09
N THR A 372 2.66 -23.16 -18.40
CA THR A 372 2.46 -21.74 -18.12
C THR A 372 2.82 -21.40 -16.67
N GLY A 373 3.60 -20.33 -16.46
CA GLY A 373 4.10 -19.95 -15.14
C GLY A 373 5.47 -20.54 -14.77
N THR A 374 6.14 -21.23 -15.70
CA THR A 374 7.52 -21.71 -15.52
C THR A 374 8.51 -20.98 -16.42
N LEU A 375 9.79 -20.98 -16.03
CA LEU A 375 10.91 -20.61 -16.88
C LEU A 375 11.34 -21.84 -17.71
N GLN A 376 11.35 -21.69 -19.02
CA GLN A 376 11.80 -22.72 -19.95
C GLN A 376 13.26 -22.50 -20.36
N LEU A 377 14.12 -23.51 -20.17
CA LEU A 377 15.50 -23.56 -20.66
C LEU A 377 15.59 -24.54 -21.82
N GLN A 378 16.16 -24.13 -22.95
CA GLN A 378 16.42 -25.04 -24.07
C GLN A 378 17.34 -26.19 -23.65
N GLY A 379 17.09 -27.40 -24.14
CA GLY A 379 17.98 -28.54 -23.92
C GLY A 379 18.37 -29.20 -25.23
N ASN A 380 19.66 -29.44 -25.39
CA ASN A 380 20.23 -30.27 -26.42
C ASN A 380 21.46 -31.02 -25.89
N ALA A 381 21.59 -32.32 -26.16
CA ALA A 381 22.71 -33.11 -25.63
C ALA A 381 24.04 -32.90 -26.36
N SER A 382 24.04 -32.42 -27.60
CA SER A 382 25.23 -32.36 -28.46
C SER A 382 25.54 -30.99 -29.03
N ASP A 383 24.57 -30.07 -29.05
CA ASP A 383 24.69 -28.74 -29.63
C ASP A 383 24.64 -27.67 -28.53
N THR A 384 25.82 -27.23 -28.08
CA THR A 384 25.97 -26.23 -27.00
C THR A 384 25.34 -24.88 -27.37
N ALA A 385 25.22 -24.56 -28.66
CA ALA A 385 24.55 -23.33 -29.11
C ALA A 385 23.02 -23.37 -28.88
N LYS A 386 22.47 -24.54 -28.57
CA LYS A 386 21.05 -24.81 -28.27
C LYS A 386 20.83 -25.29 -26.83
N GLN A 387 21.77 -25.04 -25.93
CA GLN A 387 21.60 -25.32 -24.51
C GLN A 387 21.28 -24.02 -23.77
N GLY A 388 20.27 -24.07 -22.92
CA GLY A 388 19.86 -22.97 -22.06
C GLY A 388 20.53 -23.05 -20.70
N PHE A 389 20.87 -21.88 -20.18
CA PHE A 389 21.50 -21.74 -18.88
C PHE A 389 21.10 -20.42 -18.21
N LEU A 390 21.26 -20.39 -16.90
CA LEU A 390 21.25 -19.18 -16.10
C LEU A 390 22.26 -19.26 -14.96
N PHE A 391 22.73 -18.11 -14.51
CA PHE A 391 23.74 -17.98 -13.45
C PHE A 391 23.61 -16.64 -12.73
N ASN A 392 24.16 -16.54 -11.53
CA ASN A 392 24.34 -15.23 -10.88
C ASN A 392 25.62 -14.56 -11.42
N SER A 393 25.51 -13.33 -11.90
CA SER A 393 26.63 -12.53 -12.40
C SER A 393 27.32 -11.73 -11.29
N THR A 394 26.63 -11.47 -10.19
CA THR A 394 27.21 -10.89 -8.96
C THR A 394 27.38 -11.96 -7.88
N ALA A 395 28.49 -11.91 -7.15
CA ALA A 395 28.75 -12.82 -6.02
C ALA A 395 27.68 -12.68 -4.94
N PHE A 396 27.29 -13.80 -4.33
CA PHE A 396 26.58 -13.76 -3.05
C PHE A 396 27.48 -13.20 -1.94
N SER A 397 26.86 -12.58 -0.93
CA SER A 397 27.57 -12.02 0.23
C SER A 397 28.30 -13.10 1.04
N LYS A 398 27.73 -14.31 1.08
CA LYS A 398 28.28 -15.51 1.72
C LYS A 398 28.29 -16.67 0.74
N ASP A 399 28.99 -17.74 1.10
CA ASP A 399 28.99 -18.97 0.33
C ASP A 399 27.58 -19.57 0.27
N ILE A 400 27.29 -20.26 -0.82
CA ILE A 400 26.06 -21.01 -1.01
C ILE A 400 26.11 -22.24 -0.09
N LYS A 401 25.02 -22.46 0.65
CA LYS A 401 24.78 -23.66 1.47
C LYS A 401 24.03 -24.71 0.67
N SER A 402 22.96 -24.31 -0.01
CA SER A 402 22.18 -25.20 -0.87
C SER A 402 21.42 -24.43 -1.94
N ILE A 403 21.08 -25.14 -3.01
CA ILE A 403 20.14 -24.66 -4.04
C ILE A 403 19.03 -25.71 -4.18
N THR A 404 17.78 -25.26 -4.07
CA THR A 404 16.60 -26.08 -4.32
C THR A 404 15.92 -25.59 -5.60
N ILE A 405 15.65 -26.49 -6.54
CA ILE A 405 15.06 -26.17 -7.85
C ILE A 405 13.82 -27.04 -8.03
N VAL A 406 12.66 -26.42 -8.20
CA VAL A 406 11.42 -27.13 -8.50
C VAL A 406 11.16 -27.10 -9.99
N VAL A 407 11.01 -28.28 -10.58
CA VAL A 407 10.85 -28.49 -12.02
C VAL A 407 9.52 -29.17 -12.29
N LYS A 408 8.82 -28.76 -13.35
CA LYS A 408 7.60 -29.40 -13.82
C LYS A 408 7.86 -30.36 -14.97
N GLY A 409 7.14 -31.48 -15.00
CA GLY A 409 7.11 -32.42 -16.12
C GLY A 409 5.70 -32.94 -16.36
N LEU A 410 5.38 -33.33 -17.60
CA LEU A 410 4.07 -33.93 -17.90
C LEU A 410 3.85 -35.17 -17.03
N ARG A 411 2.61 -35.37 -16.54
CA ARG A 411 2.25 -36.47 -15.64
C ARG A 411 2.68 -37.86 -16.12
N LYS A 412 2.69 -38.07 -17.44
CA LYS A 412 3.10 -39.34 -18.08
C LYS A 412 4.57 -39.70 -17.89
N TYR A 413 5.41 -38.78 -17.42
CA TYR A 413 6.82 -39.02 -17.16
C TYR A 413 7.08 -39.14 -15.66
N ASP A 414 7.68 -40.26 -15.25
CA ASP A 414 8.03 -40.53 -13.86
C ASP A 414 9.42 -40.03 -13.47
N THR A 415 10.24 -39.66 -14.45
CA THR A 415 11.57 -39.10 -14.26
C THR A 415 11.61 -37.65 -14.74
N PRO A 416 12.37 -36.78 -14.05
CA PRO A 416 12.55 -35.40 -14.49
C PRO A 416 13.51 -35.31 -15.67
N THR A 417 13.50 -34.16 -16.34
CA THR A 417 14.64 -33.75 -17.18
C THR A 417 15.83 -33.51 -16.26
N VAL A 418 16.96 -34.16 -16.55
CA VAL A 418 18.20 -34.00 -15.78
C VAL A 418 19.00 -32.85 -16.38
N PHE A 419 19.60 -32.02 -15.52
CA PHE A 419 20.38 -30.85 -15.91
C PHE A 419 21.57 -30.67 -14.97
N GLY A 420 22.58 -29.93 -15.41
CA GLY A 420 23.77 -29.63 -14.63
C GLY A 420 23.57 -28.44 -13.70
N VAL A 421 24.14 -28.52 -12.50
CA VAL A 421 24.35 -27.36 -11.61
C VAL A 421 25.84 -27.29 -11.31
N TYR A 422 26.44 -26.15 -11.63
CA TYR A 422 27.88 -25.92 -11.50
C TYR A 422 28.15 -24.85 -10.45
N HIS A 423 29.31 -24.90 -9.81
CA HIS A 423 29.72 -23.97 -8.76
C HIS A 423 31.11 -23.39 -9.04
N GLY A 424 31.44 -22.24 -8.45
CA GLY A 424 32.76 -21.63 -8.63
C GLY A 424 32.96 -20.30 -7.91
N SER A 425 34.14 -19.73 -8.11
CA SER A 425 34.60 -18.47 -7.52
C SER A 425 34.35 -17.24 -8.40
N SER A 426 33.86 -17.43 -9.63
CA SER A 426 33.52 -16.37 -10.58
C SER A 426 32.15 -16.61 -11.22
N ALA A 427 31.60 -15.58 -11.86
CA ALA A 427 30.35 -15.68 -12.61
C ALA A 427 30.40 -16.77 -13.68
N HIS A 428 29.24 -17.40 -13.89
CA HIS A 428 29.02 -18.47 -14.87
C HIS A 428 30.02 -19.64 -14.79
N PRO A 429 30.14 -20.33 -13.64
CA PRO A 429 30.97 -21.54 -13.56
C PRO A 429 30.39 -22.66 -14.44
N THR A 430 31.26 -23.46 -15.07
CA THR A 430 30.84 -24.47 -16.07
C THR A 430 31.59 -25.81 -15.97
N THR A 431 32.54 -25.93 -15.05
CA THR A 431 33.43 -27.10 -14.95
C THR A 431 33.04 -28.01 -13.78
N ASP A 432 32.93 -27.45 -12.58
CA ASP A 432 32.72 -28.22 -11.36
C ASP A 432 31.23 -28.39 -11.06
N ALA A 433 30.70 -29.58 -11.34
CA ALA A 433 29.29 -29.91 -11.16
C ALA A 433 28.98 -30.42 -9.75
N ILE A 434 27.87 -29.97 -9.16
CA ILE A 434 27.28 -30.52 -7.94
C ILE A 434 26.19 -31.52 -8.31
N LYS A 435 26.25 -32.70 -7.69
CA LYS A 435 25.20 -33.71 -7.82
C LYS A 435 24.02 -33.33 -6.94
N GLY A 436 22.84 -33.25 -7.55
CA GLY A 436 21.58 -33.09 -6.82
C GLY A 436 20.90 -34.43 -6.54
N SER A 437 20.03 -34.45 -5.55
CA SER A 437 19.00 -35.47 -5.38
C SER A 437 17.63 -34.84 -5.66
N TYR A 438 16.61 -35.63 -5.96
CA TYR A 438 15.26 -35.09 -6.12
C TYR A 438 14.18 -35.95 -5.47
N THR A 439 13.09 -35.30 -5.09
CA THR A 439 11.82 -35.94 -4.76
C THR A 439 10.79 -35.66 -5.87
N LYS A 440 9.78 -36.52 -5.97
CA LYS A 440 8.68 -36.38 -6.94
C LYS A 440 7.37 -36.23 -6.19
N GLU A 441 6.54 -35.29 -6.64
CA GLU A 441 5.14 -35.17 -6.29
C GLU A 441 4.29 -35.36 -7.56
N THR A 442 3.33 -36.27 -7.51
CA THR A 442 2.46 -36.57 -8.64
C THR A 442 1.26 -35.63 -8.64
N GLY A 443 1.06 -34.89 -9.73
CA GLY A 443 -0.12 -34.04 -9.91
C GLY A 443 -1.13 -34.62 -10.90
N SER A 444 -2.18 -33.84 -11.17
CA SER A 444 -3.26 -34.19 -12.11
C SER A 444 -2.84 -34.06 -13.58
N THR A 445 -2.11 -33.00 -13.93
CA THR A 445 -1.61 -32.71 -15.29
C THR A 445 -0.08 -32.75 -15.36
N LEU A 446 0.57 -32.21 -14.34
CA LEU A 446 2.02 -32.13 -14.22
C LEU A 446 2.51 -32.82 -12.95
N ASN A 447 3.64 -33.49 -13.03
CA ASN A 447 4.44 -33.89 -11.87
C ASN A 447 5.36 -32.72 -11.47
N SER A 448 5.64 -32.62 -10.18
CA SER A 448 6.62 -31.68 -9.62
C SER A 448 7.84 -32.47 -9.15
N PHE A 449 9.03 -32.03 -9.53
CA PHE A 449 10.29 -32.62 -9.12
C PHE A 449 11.12 -31.58 -8.38
N THR A 450 11.39 -31.82 -7.10
CA THR A 450 12.14 -30.90 -6.25
C THR A 450 13.56 -31.40 -6.14
N PHE A 451 14.49 -30.76 -6.85
CA PHE A 451 15.91 -31.04 -6.77
C PHE A 451 16.55 -30.26 -5.62
N THR A 452 17.45 -30.91 -4.89
CA THR A 452 18.25 -30.30 -3.83
C THR A 452 19.73 -30.55 -4.11
N TYR A 453 20.49 -29.47 -4.16
CA TYR A 453 21.95 -29.47 -4.36
C TYR A 453 22.61 -28.96 -3.09
N ASP A 454 23.43 -29.80 -2.46
CA ASP A 454 24.18 -29.45 -1.25
C ASP A 454 25.54 -28.87 -1.60
N PHE A 455 25.77 -27.62 -1.20
CA PHE A 455 27.03 -26.89 -1.40
C PHE A 455 27.87 -26.86 -0.10
N SER A 456 27.45 -27.56 0.96
CA SER A 456 28.11 -27.48 2.27
C SER A 456 29.59 -27.87 2.23
N SER A 457 29.97 -28.81 1.37
CA SER A 457 31.35 -29.28 1.18
C SER A 457 32.22 -28.40 0.28
N VAL A 458 31.65 -27.38 -0.37
CA VAL A 458 32.37 -26.50 -1.30
C VAL A 458 32.28 -25.04 -0.87
N SER A 459 33.28 -24.23 -1.19
CA SER A 459 33.20 -22.77 -1.03
C SER A 459 32.87 -22.17 -2.38
N SER A 460 31.66 -21.63 -2.51
CA SER A 460 31.17 -21.09 -3.78
C SER A 460 30.23 -19.93 -3.55
N LYS A 461 30.46 -18.83 -4.28
CA LYS A 461 29.57 -17.66 -4.31
C LYS A 461 28.83 -17.52 -5.64
N TYR A 462 29.06 -18.47 -6.55
CA TYR A 462 28.48 -18.48 -7.88
C TYR A 462 27.93 -19.86 -8.23
N PHE A 463 26.92 -19.89 -9.08
CA PHE A 463 26.42 -21.11 -9.66
C PHE A 463 25.95 -20.89 -11.10
N THR A 464 25.87 -21.98 -11.87
CA THR A 464 25.16 -22.03 -13.15
C THR A 464 24.20 -23.20 -13.14
N ILE A 465 22.94 -22.99 -13.50
CA ILE A 465 22.02 -24.05 -13.91
C ILE A 465 22.11 -24.16 -15.43
N TRP A 466 22.40 -25.34 -15.95
CA TRP A 466 22.62 -25.58 -17.36
C TRP A 466 21.86 -26.81 -17.84
N ASN A 467 20.92 -26.61 -18.76
CA ASN A 467 20.23 -27.71 -19.43
C ASN A 467 21.07 -28.24 -20.61
N ASN A 468 22.00 -29.12 -20.30
CA ASN A 468 22.84 -29.85 -21.25
C ASN A 468 22.27 -31.22 -21.67
N ALA A 469 20.99 -31.47 -21.37
CA ALA A 469 20.28 -32.70 -21.73
C ALA A 469 19.33 -32.50 -22.90
N VAL A 470 18.76 -33.59 -23.41
CA VAL A 470 17.70 -33.52 -24.43
C VAL A 470 16.39 -33.06 -23.80
N GLY A 471 15.73 -32.09 -24.42
CA GLY A 471 14.40 -31.62 -24.03
C GLY A 471 14.44 -30.36 -23.18
N ALA A 472 13.36 -29.58 -23.24
CA ALA A 472 13.26 -28.34 -22.48
C ALA A 472 13.07 -28.61 -20.99
N LEU A 473 13.72 -27.80 -20.15
CA LEU A 473 13.60 -27.81 -18.71
C LEU A 473 12.63 -26.72 -18.27
N TYR A 474 11.64 -27.05 -17.44
CA TYR A 474 10.59 -26.13 -16.97
C TYR A 474 10.73 -25.87 -15.48
N ILE A 475 11.38 -24.77 -15.11
CA ILE A 475 11.65 -24.40 -13.71
C ILE A 475 10.48 -23.57 -13.18
N GLU A 476 9.81 -24.08 -12.14
CA GLU A 476 8.79 -23.32 -11.39
C GLU A 476 9.44 -22.30 -10.47
N LYS A 477 10.43 -22.74 -9.67
CA LYS A 477 11.14 -21.86 -8.74
C LYS A 477 12.54 -22.35 -8.38
N ILE A 478 13.38 -21.42 -7.97
CA ILE A 478 14.74 -21.61 -7.48
C ILE A 478 14.83 -20.96 -6.10
N ILE A 479 15.36 -21.68 -5.11
CA ILE A 479 15.57 -21.20 -3.75
C ILE A 479 17.05 -21.36 -3.44
N ILE A 480 17.68 -20.30 -2.96
CA ILE A 480 19.12 -20.29 -2.65
C ILE A 480 19.26 -20.01 -1.16
N THR A 481 19.95 -20.90 -0.46
CA THR A 481 20.29 -20.71 0.95
C THR A 481 21.78 -20.44 1.05
N LEU A 482 22.17 -19.40 1.77
CA LEU A 482 23.56 -19.05 2.04
C LEU A 482 24.01 -19.61 3.39
N LYS A 483 25.32 -19.76 3.58
CA LYS A 483 25.94 -20.26 4.81
C LYS A 483 25.80 -19.30 6.00
#